data_AF-A0AA88LIJ9-F1
#
_entry.id   AF-A0AA88LIJ9-F1
#
_cell.length_a   1.000
_cell.length_b   1.000
_cell.length_c   1.000
_cell.angle_alpha   90.00
_cell.angle_beta   90.00
_cell.angle_gamma   90.00
#
_symmetry.space_group_name_H-M   'P 1'
#
loop_
_entity.id
_entity.type
_entity.pdbx_description
1 polymer ?
#
loop_
_entity_poly.entity_id
_entity_poly.type
_entity_poly.pdbx_seq_one_letter_code
_entity_poly.pdbx_strand_id
1 'polypeptide(L)'
;MSLLSWDTVRNEDQKERMNLEAKEVTEHQEEERKSELFIEQMLENLKDFIDSSAKITKELRLCPLGMFFGSQLTSFLIKYNERRYEMLQLIIRVSMSDFEEEEMNTAVVIVDSLENLVSELVQDIGTITFKNEEFEERNEKMDVKLLSWTVPQEVQETDKALEKRDEQSRIFAEAKIDDKILAFKTKMEEKRFIVESKSREVEAKLRREDLDRLEAEDIDRLELEAKRRAFEFKERCDKKWETMMANFEAELMAKEAEILRKDDLRKEEEKNMRRKDLQNAVATANIEYEDKVLKLCEDGKTKDVRDNTKKFIQTILNTITPSDSRGFAEKLEKLKRLLSGKSVVNQTNKIFPVPDFLAPYAILKLGEKFLKRGDLNGHETSLMCAKLITSLMSDYSEFKEVMLASFYQTCPFLAPFFPSKFEGQSEEDYYRCGGYHCKAGEIEEPNKFLKRIEAVSRLYFSLLIQPNQNVMSLVEAKQWISMITETEPEVDITATLLNVCLEVYCPKLLQLQSETSIELLTNLAERYLPRIKTVTPEGHGSPIQRLELLLEKNLKGQ
;
A
#
# COMPACT_ATOMS: atom_id res chain seq x y z
N MET A 1 18.05 -21.58 2.74
CA MET A 1 19.07 -22.45 3.37
C MET A 1 20.05 -21.53 4.06
N SER A 2 19.87 -21.32 5.36
CA SER A 2 20.60 -20.29 6.12
C SER A 2 22.02 -20.76 6.40
N LEU A 3 22.98 -19.92 6.01
CA LEU A 3 24.34 -19.92 6.50
C LEU A 3 24.28 -19.64 8.01
N LEU A 4 24.24 -20.69 8.83
CA LEU A 4 24.68 -20.59 10.23
C LEU A 4 26.15 -20.15 10.16
N SER A 5 26.47 -19.03 10.81
CA SER A 5 27.82 -18.48 10.77
C SER A 5 28.80 -19.52 11.32
N TRP A 6 29.94 -19.68 10.67
CA TRP A 6 30.98 -20.63 11.08
C TRP A 6 31.44 -20.42 12.53
N ASP A 7 31.24 -19.22 13.08
CA ASP A 7 31.55 -18.89 14.47
C ASP A 7 30.56 -19.51 15.47
N THR A 8 29.31 -19.72 15.08
CA THR A 8 28.30 -20.38 15.94
C THR A 8 28.60 -21.87 16.11
N VAL A 9 29.00 -22.55 15.03
CA VAL A 9 29.41 -23.97 15.05
C VAL A 9 30.70 -24.15 15.86
N ARG A 10 31.65 -23.21 15.74
CA ARG A 10 32.94 -23.28 16.45
C ARG A 10 32.78 -23.11 17.96
N ASN A 11 31.84 -22.26 18.39
CA ASN A 11 31.54 -22.06 19.81
C ASN A 11 30.79 -23.25 20.44
N GLU A 12 29.91 -23.94 19.70
CA GLU A 12 29.28 -25.17 20.17
C GLU A 12 30.29 -26.31 20.35
N ASP A 13 31.21 -26.50 19.40
CA ASP A 13 32.29 -27.50 19.49
C ASP A 13 33.24 -27.24 20.68
N GLN A 14 33.55 -25.97 21.00
CA GLN A 14 34.38 -25.65 22.17
C GLN A 14 33.65 -25.90 23.49
N LYS A 15 32.34 -25.61 23.54
CA LYS A 15 31.51 -25.86 24.73
C LYS A 15 31.33 -27.36 25.00
N GLU A 16 31.16 -28.17 23.97
CA GLU A 16 31.11 -29.64 24.10
C GLU A 16 32.43 -30.21 24.62
N ARG A 17 33.58 -29.73 24.11
CA ARG A 17 34.90 -30.16 24.59
C ARG A 17 35.12 -29.82 26.06
N MET A 18 34.76 -28.62 26.51
CA MET A 18 34.90 -28.22 27.91
C MET A 18 33.97 -29.02 28.85
N ASN A 19 32.76 -29.35 28.40
CA ASN A 19 31.85 -30.21 29.17
C ASN A 19 32.38 -31.65 29.28
N LEU A 20 33.02 -32.16 28.23
CA LEU A 20 33.65 -33.48 28.25
C LEU A 20 34.84 -33.50 29.22
N GLU A 21 35.71 -32.49 29.17
CA GLU A 21 36.85 -32.33 30.10
C GLU A 21 36.38 -32.20 31.56
N ALA A 22 35.30 -31.45 31.82
CA ALA A 22 34.73 -31.33 33.16
C ALA A 22 34.19 -32.68 33.69
N LYS A 23 33.57 -33.48 32.81
CA LYS A 23 33.05 -34.80 33.15
C LYS A 23 34.18 -35.80 33.45
N GLU A 24 35.23 -35.82 32.63
CA GLU A 24 36.42 -36.66 32.84
C GLU A 24 37.11 -36.33 34.17
N VAL A 25 37.19 -35.05 34.53
CA VAL A 25 37.76 -34.62 35.83
C VAL A 25 36.93 -35.14 37.00
N THR A 26 35.60 -35.12 36.91
CA THR A 26 34.73 -35.64 37.99
C THR A 26 34.79 -37.17 38.11
N GLU A 27 34.85 -37.90 37.00
CA GLU A 27 34.96 -39.36 37.00
C GLU A 27 36.31 -39.81 37.61
N HIS A 28 37.40 -39.11 37.27
CA HIS A 28 38.72 -39.40 37.82
C HIS A 28 38.80 -39.16 39.35
N GLN A 29 38.13 -38.12 39.87
CA GLN A 29 38.04 -37.87 41.31
C GLN A 29 37.31 -38.99 42.07
N GLU A 30 36.30 -39.61 41.44
CA GLU A 30 35.53 -40.67 42.08
C GLU A 30 36.30 -42.01 42.11
N GLU A 31 37.06 -42.33 41.06
CA GLU A 31 37.94 -43.51 41.01
C GLU A 31 39.10 -43.42 42.02
N GLU A 32 39.73 -42.24 42.15
CA GLU A 32 40.79 -42.03 43.14
C GLU A 32 40.26 -42.21 44.57
N ARG A 33 39.07 -41.70 44.87
CA ARG A 33 38.43 -41.88 46.18
C ARG A 33 38.10 -43.34 46.51
N LYS A 34 37.67 -44.13 45.51
CA LYS A 34 37.42 -45.58 45.68
C LYS A 34 38.71 -46.34 45.97
N SER A 35 39.80 -45.96 45.33
CA SER A 35 41.12 -46.55 45.54
C SER A 35 41.69 -46.24 46.93
N GLU A 36 41.50 -45.02 47.45
CA GLU A 36 41.88 -44.65 48.82
C GLU A 36 41.18 -45.51 49.86
N LEU A 37 39.85 -45.63 49.76
CA LEU A 37 39.04 -46.38 50.71
C LEU A 37 39.44 -47.87 50.76
N PHE A 38 39.76 -48.44 49.60
CA PHE A 38 40.20 -49.83 49.48
C PHE A 38 41.55 -50.07 50.16
N ILE A 39 42.52 -49.17 49.97
CA ILE A 39 43.85 -49.29 50.58
C ILE A 39 43.78 -49.12 52.10
N GLU A 40 42.98 -48.17 52.60
CA GLU A 40 42.78 -47.97 54.05
C GLU A 40 42.19 -49.23 54.70
N GLN A 41 41.15 -49.82 54.11
CA GLN A 41 40.53 -51.06 54.61
C GLN A 41 41.52 -52.23 54.63
N MET A 42 42.33 -52.38 53.59
CA MET A 42 43.33 -53.44 53.50
C MET A 42 44.43 -53.31 54.56
N LEU A 43 44.90 -52.10 54.83
CA LEU A 43 45.91 -51.84 55.86
C LEU A 43 45.37 -52.11 57.27
N GLU A 44 44.11 -51.79 57.52
CA GLU A 44 43.46 -52.08 58.80
C GLU A 44 43.31 -53.60 59.02
N ASN A 45 42.89 -54.34 58.00
CA ASN A 45 42.83 -55.81 58.03
C ASN A 45 44.21 -56.44 58.30
N LEU A 46 45.28 -55.89 57.70
CA LEU A 46 46.65 -56.36 57.95
C LEU A 46 47.09 -56.13 59.40
N LYS A 47 46.73 -55.00 59.99
CA LYS A 47 47.02 -54.68 61.38
C LYS A 47 46.31 -55.63 62.35
N ASP A 48 45.02 -55.85 62.14
CA ASP A 48 44.21 -56.79 62.92
C ASP A 48 44.76 -58.23 62.84
N PHE A 49 45.24 -58.63 61.66
CA PHE A 49 45.88 -59.94 61.47
C PHE A 49 47.20 -60.06 62.24
N ILE A 50 48.07 -59.04 62.19
CA ILE A 50 49.34 -59.01 62.94
C ILE A 50 49.07 -59.16 64.44
N ASP A 51 48.10 -58.41 64.97
CA ASP A 51 47.72 -58.46 66.39
C ASP A 51 47.12 -59.81 66.78
N SER A 52 46.24 -60.36 65.94
CA SER A 52 45.64 -61.68 66.13
C SER A 52 46.67 -62.81 66.11
N SER A 53 47.64 -62.76 65.18
CA SER A 53 48.71 -63.75 65.08
C SER A 53 49.65 -63.73 66.30
N ALA A 54 49.93 -62.54 66.84
CA ALA A 54 50.73 -62.38 68.06
C ALA A 54 50.01 -62.98 69.28
N LYS A 55 48.69 -62.79 69.36
CA LYS A 55 47.86 -63.37 70.42
C LYS A 55 47.81 -64.89 70.36
N ILE A 56 47.57 -65.47 69.18
CA ILE A 56 47.56 -66.94 68.97
C ILE A 56 48.91 -67.55 69.34
N THR A 57 50.02 -66.92 68.94
CA THR A 57 51.37 -67.38 69.28
C THR A 57 51.60 -67.39 70.81
N LYS A 58 51.10 -66.37 71.51
CA LYS A 58 51.18 -66.28 72.98
C LYS A 58 50.36 -67.36 73.68
N GLU A 59 49.15 -67.63 73.19
CA GLU A 59 48.27 -68.66 73.76
C GLU A 59 48.82 -70.08 73.54
N LEU A 60 49.37 -70.37 72.35
CA LEU A 60 50.00 -71.66 72.05
C LEU A 60 51.26 -71.93 72.89
N ARG A 61 52.03 -70.89 73.24
CA ARG A 61 53.22 -70.99 74.13
C ARG A 61 52.86 -71.36 75.58
N LEU A 62 51.65 -71.04 76.03
CA LEU A 62 51.18 -71.31 77.40
C LEU A 62 50.51 -72.68 77.55
N CYS A 63 50.37 -73.45 76.47
CA CYS A 63 49.66 -74.72 76.48
C CYS A 63 50.51 -75.84 77.14
N PRO A 64 50.07 -76.46 78.25
CA PRO A 64 50.84 -77.50 78.96
C PRO A 64 51.06 -78.79 78.16
N LEU A 65 50.36 -78.97 77.03
CA LEU A 65 50.41 -80.16 76.16
C LEU A 65 51.74 -80.34 75.39
N GLY A 66 52.66 -79.37 75.45
CA GLY A 66 53.97 -79.45 74.82
C GLY A 66 54.81 -80.67 75.25
N MET A 67 54.53 -81.27 76.42
CA MET A 67 55.22 -82.46 76.90
C MET A 67 54.82 -83.78 76.20
N PHE A 68 53.62 -83.89 75.59
CA PHE A 68 53.13 -85.17 75.05
C PHE A 68 53.11 -85.26 73.52
N PHE A 69 52.97 -84.13 72.81
CA PHE A 69 52.98 -84.09 71.33
C PHE A 69 54.25 -83.47 70.74
N GLY A 70 55.34 -83.46 71.52
CA GLY A 70 56.51 -82.60 71.34
C GLY A 70 57.22 -82.60 69.98
N SER A 71 57.02 -83.58 69.09
CA SER A 71 57.56 -83.50 67.72
C SER A 71 56.55 -82.95 66.70
N GLN A 72 55.26 -83.26 66.84
CA GLN A 72 54.21 -82.84 65.90
C GLN A 72 53.83 -81.38 66.10
N LEU A 73 53.60 -80.97 67.36
CA LEU A 73 53.26 -79.57 67.67
C LEU A 73 54.43 -78.64 67.34
N THR A 74 55.66 -79.07 67.62
CA THR A 74 56.87 -78.29 67.31
C THR A 74 57.11 -78.19 65.80
N SER A 75 56.96 -79.29 65.05
CA SER A 75 57.06 -79.25 63.58
C SER A 75 56.00 -78.35 62.95
N PHE A 76 54.78 -78.36 63.50
CA PHE A 76 53.71 -77.50 63.03
C PHE A 76 53.95 -76.03 63.39
N LEU A 77 54.37 -75.71 64.62
CA LEU A 77 54.72 -74.36 65.05
C LEU A 77 55.89 -73.79 64.23
N ILE A 78 56.86 -74.63 63.85
CA ILE A 78 57.92 -74.24 62.92
C ILE A 78 57.32 -73.88 61.55
N LYS A 79 56.48 -74.74 60.96
CA LYS A 79 55.82 -74.45 59.68
C LYS A 79 54.92 -73.20 59.72
N TYR A 80 54.18 -73.00 60.80
CA TYR A 80 53.33 -71.82 61.01
C TYR A 80 54.18 -70.55 61.10
N ASN A 81 55.28 -70.58 61.87
CA ASN A 81 56.19 -69.44 61.97
C ASN A 81 56.97 -69.19 60.66
N GLU A 82 57.37 -70.23 59.92
CA GLU A 82 57.97 -70.10 58.59
C GLU A 82 57.00 -69.43 57.60
N ARG A 83 55.75 -69.91 57.53
CA ARG A 83 54.69 -69.31 56.69
C ARG A 83 54.33 -67.89 57.10
N ARG A 84 54.28 -67.61 58.40
CA ARG A 84 54.10 -66.26 58.94
C ARG A 84 55.25 -65.34 58.54
N TYR A 85 56.49 -65.84 58.58
CA TYR A 85 57.67 -65.09 58.16
C TYR A 85 57.71 -64.86 56.65
N GLU A 86 57.31 -65.83 55.84
CA GLU A 86 57.11 -65.68 54.39
C GLU A 86 56.08 -64.59 54.08
N MET A 87 54.95 -64.57 54.78
CA MET A 87 53.94 -63.53 54.62
C MET A 87 54.47 -62.16 55.05
N LEU A 88 55.16 -62.06 56.20
CA LEU A 88 55.79 -60.80 56.62
C LEU A 88 56.82 -60.32 55.59
N GLN A 89 57.60 -61.23 54.98
CA GLN A 89 58.52 -60.87 53.89
C GLN A 89 57.80 -60.46 52.60
N LEU A 90 56.63 -61.02 52.33
CA LEU A 90 55.81 -60.63 51.19
C LEU A 90 55.15 -59.27 51.42
N ILE A 91 54.63 -59.01 52.63
CA ILE A 91 54.15 -57.70 53.07
C ILE A 91 55.28 -56.67 52.97
N ILE A 92 56.49 -57.00 53.42
CA ILE A 92 57.66 -56.14 53.27
C ILE A 92 58.01 -55.91 51.78
N ARG A 93 57.86 -56.92 50.90
CA ARG A 93 58.10 -56.77 49.46
C ARG A 93 57.06 -55.89 48.78
N VAL A 94 55.77 -56.15 49.00
CA VAL A 94 54.63 -55.33 48.52
C VAL A 94 54.72 -53.91 49.06
N SER A 95 55.21 -53.73 50.28
CA SER A 95 55.47 -52.40 50.85
C SER A 95 56.69 -51.70 50.22
N MET A 96 57.59 -52.43 49.55
CA MET A 96 58.82 -51.92 48.93
C MET A 96 58.73 -51.68 47.42
N SER A 97 57.79 -52.31 46.70
CA SER A 97 57.56 -52.08 45.27
C SER A 97 56.66 -50.86 45.01
N ASP A 98 56.76 -50.29 43.80
CA ASP A 98 55.80 -49.31 43.31
C ASP A 98 54.58 -50.09 42.81
N PHE A 99 53.45 -49.92 43.53
CA PHE A 99 52.15 -50.57 43.34
C PHE A 99 51.82 -51.00 41.90
N GLU A 100 52.10 -52.26 41.56
CA GLU A 100 51.57 -52.95 40.37
C GLU A 100 50.48 -53.95 40.80
N GLU A 101 49.37 -53.96 40.05
CA GLU A 101 48.13 -54.73 40.32
C GLU A 101 48.37 -56.24 40.48
N GLU A 102 49.42 -56.77 39.85
CA GLU A 102 49.79 -58.19 39.86
C GLU A 102 50.34 -58.66 41.23
N GLU A 103 51.01 -57.77 41.96
CA GLU A 103 51.52 -58.07 43.31
C GLU A 103 50.40 -58.04 44.35
N MET A 104 49.35 -57.23 44.12
CA MET A 104 48.17 -57.15 45.00
C MET A 104 47.32 -58.42 44.92
N ASN A 105 47.12 -58.96 43.71
CA ASN A 105 46.47 -60.26 43.53
C ASN A 105 47.26 -61.40 44.19
N THR A 106 48.60 -61.31 44.18
CA THR A 106 49.46 -62.28 44.86
C THR A 106 49.33 -62.18 46.39
N ALA A 107 49.19 -60.97 46.94
CA ALA A 107 48.97 -60.75 48.38
C ALA A 107 47.62 -61.31 48.85
N VAL A 108 46.54 -61.08 48.10
CA VAL A 108 45.19 -61.63 48.41
C VAL A 108 45.21 -63.16 48.45
N VAL A 109 45.82 -63.81 47.46
CA VAL A 109 45.94 -65.28 47.42
C VAL A 109 46.70 -65.84 48.63
N ILE A 110 47.69 -65.10 49.15
CA ILE A 110 48.48 -65.52 50.31
C ILE A 110 47.71 -65.31 51.62
N VAL A 111 46.92 -64.25 51.73
CA VAL A 111 45.99 -64.02 52.87
C VAL A 111 44.97 -65.15 52.95
N ASP A 112 44.29 -65.46 51.83
CA ASP A 112 43.33 -66.57 51.75
C ASP A 112 43.98 -67.92 52.11
N SER A 113 45.23 -68.15 51.67
CA SER A 113 45.97 -69.36 52.01
C SER A 113 46.28 -69.47 53.51
N LEU A 114 46.48 -68.36 54.23
CA LEU A 114 46.72 -68.39 55.67
C LEU A 114 45.44 -68.49 56.48
N GLU A 115 44.34 -67.85 56.06
CA GLU A 115 43.04 -68.02 56.71
C GLU A 115 42.59 -69.49 56.69
N ASN A 116 42.83 -70.18 55.58
CA ASN A 116 42.60 -71.62 55.48
C ASN A 116 43.46 -72.43 56.46
N LEU A 117 44.74 -72.08 56.59
CA LEU A 117 45.70 -72.78 57.47
C LEU A 117 45.41 -72.53 58.97
N VAL A 118 44.93 -71.33 59.31
CA VAL A 118 44.45 -70.99 60.65
C VAL A 118 43.12 -71.71 60.95
N SER A 119 42.24 -71.84 59.97
CA SER A 119 40.99 -72.59 60.12
C SER A 119 41.24 -74.08 60.35
N GLU A 120 42.19 -74.69 59.63
CA GLU A 120 42.66 -76.06 59.87
C GLU A 120 43.22 -76.21 61.30
N LEU A 121 44.02 -75.25 61.78
CA LEU A 121 44.57 -75.26 63.13
C LEU A 121 43.47 -75.23 64.21
N VAL A 122 42.46 -74.37 64.06
CA VAL A 122 41.34 -74.30 65.02
C VAL A 122 40.59 -75.63 65.07
N GLN A 123 40.46 -76.30 63.92
CA GLN A 123 39.82 -77.60 63.81
C GLN A 123 40.66 -78.71 64.47
N ASP A 124 41.97 -78.75 64.22
CA ASP A 124 42.89 -79.72 64.83
C ASP A 124 43.02 -79.52 66.35
N ILE A 125 43.12 -78.28 66.83
CA ILE A 125 43.11 -77.96 68.27
C ILE A 125 41.81 -78.42 68.90
N GLY A 126 40.66 -78.14 68.27
CA GLY A 126 39.35 -78.63 68.71
C GLY A 126 39.31 -80.16 68.89
N THR A 127 39.94 -80.88 67.95
CA THR A 127 40.04 -82.35 67.97
C THR A 127 40.99 -82.86 69.08
N ILE A 128 42.04 -82.10 69.39
CA ILE A 128 42.98 -82.40 70.49
C ILE A 128 42.34 -82.12 71.86
N THR A 129 41.59 -81.03 72.02
CA THR A 129 40.84 -80.73 73.25
C THR A 129 39.78 -81.79 73.55
N PHE A 130 39.09 -82.31 72.53
CA PHE A 130 38.09 -83.39 72.69
C PHE A 130 38.72 -84.71 73.16
N LYS A 131 39.94 -85.03 72.70
CA LYS A 131 40.71 -86.19 73.20
C LYS A 131 41.25 -85.99 74.63
N ASN A 132 41.32 -84.75 75.09
CA ASN A 132 41.85 -84.40 76.41
C ASN A 132 40.80 -84.58 77.52
N GLU A 133 39.50 -84.38 77.23
CA GLU A 133 38.42 -84.73 78.18
C GLU A 133 38.36 -86.25 78.45
N GLU A 134 38.52 -87.09 77.42
CA GLU A 134 38.69 -88.56 77.57
C GLU A 134 39.98 -88.95 78.33
N PHE A 135 40.96 -88.04 78.43
CA PHE A 135 42.26 -88.28 79.07
C PHE A 135 42.30 -87.76 80.51
N GLU A 136 41.62 -86.65 80.84
CA GLU A 136 41.44 -86.20 82.23
C GLU A 136 40.69 -87.25 83.06
N GLU A 137 39.72 -87.96 82.46
CA GLU A 137 39.03 -89.09 83.10
C GLU A 137 39.95 -90.30 83.36
N ARG A 138 41.06 -90.42 82.62
CA ARG A 138 42.12 -91.44 82.84
C ARG A 138 43.24 -90.98 83.77
N ASN A 139 43.47 -89.68 83.93
CA ASN A 139 44.57 -89.10 84.71
C ASN A 139 44.27 -88.96 86.21
N GLU A 140 43.01 -89.02 86.65
CA GLU A 140 42.65 -89.09 88.09
C GLU A 140 43.20 -90.34 88.82
N LYS A 141 43.78 -91.32 88.10
CA LYS A 141 44.34 -92.56 88.68
C LYS A 141 45.86 -92.65 88.67
N MET A 142 46.58 -91.61 88.24
CA MET A 142 48.04 -91.66 88.14
C MET A 142 48.67 -90.49 88.89
N ASP A 143 48.75 -90.65 90.21
CA ASP A 143 49.37 -89.65 91.09
C ASP A 143 50.87 -89.92 91.29
N VAL A 144 51.60 -88.82 91.49
CA VAL A 144 53.00 -88.68 91.92
C VAL A 144 54.11 -88.79 90.84
N LYS A 145 54.79 -87.65 90.62
CA LYS A 145 56.22 -87.43 90.21
C LYS A 145 56.50 -86.57 88.94
N LEU A 146 55.76 -85.50 88.67
CA LEU A 146 56.15 -84.56 87.58
C LEU A 146 55.97 -83.07 87.91
N LEU A 147 56.34 -82.64 89.12
CA LEU A 147 56.32 -81.22 89.50
C LEU A 147 57.64 -80.79 90.17
N SER A 148 58.71 -80.69 89.36
CA SER A 148 59.82 -79.75 89.58
C SER A 148 60.79 -79.75 88.40
N TRP A 149 60.30 -79.52 87.17
CA TRP A 149 61.18 -79.25 86.03
C TRP A 149 61.28 -77.75 85.83
N THR A 150 62.37 -77.16 86.32
CA THR A 150 62.80 -75.81 85.92
C THR A 150 63.32 -75.88 84.48
N VAL A 151 62.72 -75.08 83.61
CA VAL A 151 63.12 -74.93 82.20
C VAL A 151 64.63 -74.65 82.13
N PRO A 152 65.40 -75.39 81.30
CA PRO A 152 66.84 -75.18 81.14
C PRO A 152 67.14 -73.72 80.79
N GLN A 153 68.15 -73.15 81.43
CA GLN A 153 68.52 -71.73 81.30
C GLN A 153 68.81 -71.33 79.83
N GLU A 154 69.30 -72.27 79.02
CA GLU A 154 69.57 -72.12 77.58
C GLU A 154 68.28 -71.92 76.75
N VAL A 155 67.16 -72.53 77.17
CA VAL A 155 65.84 -72.35 76.51
C VAL A 155 65.23 -71.00 76.90
N GLN A 156 65.42 -70.56 78.15
CA GLN A 156 64.99 -69.22 78.58
C GLN A 156 65.78 -68.08 77.92
N GLU A 157 67.07 -68.28 77.65
CA GLU A 157 67.91 -67.31 76.96
C GLU A 157 67.60 -67.23 75.46
N THR A 158 67.30 -68.36 74.82
CA THR A 158 66.87 -68.39 73.41
C THR A 158 65.45 -67.82 73.22
N ASP A 159 64.52 -68.06 74.16
CA ASP A 159 63.18 -67.44 74.14
C ASP A 159 63.28 -65.91 74.30
N LYS A 160 64.10 -65.42 75.23
CA LYS A 160 64.32 -63.96 75.39
C LYS A 160 64.98 -63.33 74.17
N ALA A 161 65.87 -64.06 73.49
CA ALA A 161 66.49 -63.59 72.25
C ALA A 161 65.49 -63.54 71.08
N LEU A 162 64.57 -64.50 70.99
CA LEU A 162 63.48 -64.53 70.02
C LEU A 162 62.45 -63.43 70.28
N GLU A 163 62.01 -63.22 71.53
CA GLU A 163 61.11 -62.11 71.89
C GLU A 163 61.71 -60.75 71.51
N LYS A 164 63.01 -60.55 71.75
CA LYS A 164 63.67 -59.29 71.41
C LYS A 164 63.78 -59.08 69.89
N ARG A 165 63.92 -60.17 69.13
CA ARG A 165 63.98 -60.13 67.66
C ARG A 165 62.59 -59.95 67.03
N ASP A 166 61.56 -60.57 67.59
CA ASP A 166 60.16 -60.41 67.17
C ASP A 166 59.69 -58.98 67.43
N GLU A 167 59.98 -58.42 68.60
CA GLU A 167 59.63 -57.04 68.94
C GLU A 167 60.35 -56.03 68.02
N GLN A 168 61.63 -56.24 67.73
CA GLN A 168 62.37 -55.40 66.79
C GLN A 168 61.84 -55.50 65.36
N SER A 169 61.43 -56.70 64.92
CA SER A 169 60.86 -56.90 63.59
C SER A 169 59.47 -56.26 63.47
N ARG A 170 58.67 -56.30 64.56
CA ARG A 170 57.36 -55.66 64.64
C ARG A 170 57.47 -54.14 64.59
N ILE A 171 58.32 -53.56 65.43
CA ILE A 171 58.56 -52.11 65.46
C ILE A 171 59.09 -51.62 64.10
N PHE A 172 59.99 -52.38 63.46
CA PHE A 172 60.49 -52.03 62.13
C PHE A 172 59.42 -52.12 61.03
N ALA A 173 58.53 -53.11 61.10
CA ALA A 173 57.42 -53.24 60.16
C ALA A 173 56.37 -52.14 60.36
N GLU A 174 55.97 -51.86 61.59
CA GLU A 174 55.01 -50.79 61.94
C GLU A 174 55.54 -49.42 61.49
N ALA A 175 56.78 -49.07 61.83
CA ALA A 175 57.37 -47.79 61.43
C ALA A 175 57.46 -47.61 59.90
N LYS A 176 57.75 -48.69 59.16
CA LYS A 176 57.86 -48.64 57.71
C LYS A 176 56.50 -48.56 57.01
N ILE A 177 55.47 -49.16 57.61
CA ILE A 177 54.07 -49.02 57.17
C ILE A 177 53.61 -47.58 57.38
N ASP A 178 53.89 -46.99 58.54
CA ASP A 178 53.50 -45.60 58.85
C ASP A 178 54.18 -44.58 57.91
N ASP A 179 55.47 -44.75 57.61
CA ASP A 179 56.19 -43.90 56.66
C ASP A 179 55.58 -43.96 55.24
N LYS A 180 55.15 -45.16 54.80
CA LYS A 180 54.51 -45.35 53.49
C LYS A 180 53.08 -44.79 53.46
N ILE A 181 52.32 -44.91 54.55
CA ILE A 181 51.01 -44.27 54.70
C ILE A 181 51.15 -42.75 54.58
N LEU A 182 52.14 -42.17 55.26
CA LEU A 182 52.38 -40.73 55.21
C LEU A 182 52.80 -40.27 53.81
N ALA A 183 53.70 -41.01 53.15
CA ALA A 183 54.11 -40.72 51.77
C ALA A 183 52.95 -40.84 50.77
N PHE A 184 52.07 -41.82 50.94
CA PHE A 184 50.88 -41.99 50.10
C PHE A 184 49.88 -40.84 50.30
N LYS A 185 49.56 -40.49 51.55
CA LYS A 185 48.68 -39.36 51.88
C LYS A 185 49.20 -38.05 51.28
N THR A 186 50.51 -37.80 51.37
CA THR A 186 51.14 -36.60 50.79
C THR A 186 50.99 -36.56 49.27
N LYS A 187 51.24 -37.69 48.57
CA LYS A 187 51.04 -37.76 47.11
C LYS A 187 49.58 -37.58 46.68
N MET A 188 48.63 -38.08 47.47
CA MET A 188 47.19 -37.90 47.20
C MET A 188 46.76 -36.45 47.40
N GLU A 189 47.25 -35.77 48.44
CA GLU A 189 46.98 -34.35 48.65
C GLU A 189 47.53 -33.47 47.51
N GLU A 190 48.74 -33.78 47.01
CA GLU A 190 49.32 -33.09 45.85
C GLU A 190 48.47 -33.28 44.58
N LYS A 191 48.02 -34.51 44.30
CA LYS A 191 47.12 -34.80 43.17
C LYS A 191 45.79 -34.08 43.31
N ARG A 192 45.17 -34.13 44.49
CA ARG A 192 43.90 -33.45 44.78
C ARG A 192 43.98 -31.95 44.50
N PHE A 193 45.08 -31.32 44.91
CA PHE A 193 45.33 -29.91 44.64
C PHE A 193 45.44 -29.60 43.14
N ILE A 194 46.13 -30.45 42.36
CA ILE A 194 46.24 -30.29 40.91
C ILE A 194 44.87 -30.40 40.24
N VAL A 195 44.04 -31.36 40.65
CA VAL A 195 42.70 -31.57 40.08
C VAL A 195 41.77 -30.41 40.43
N GLU A 196 41.77 -29.94 41.69
CA GLU A 196 40.97 -28.77 42.09
C GLU A 196 41.39 -27.50 41.34
N SER A 197 42.70 -27.29 41.12
CA SER A 197 43.21 -26.15 40.35
C SER A 197 42.72 -26.18 38.91
N LYS A 198 42.75 -27.35 38.25
CA LYS A 198 42.26 -27.51 36.87
C LYS A 198 40.75 -27.32 36.77
N SER A 199 39.99 -27.86 37.72
CA SER A 199 38.53 -27.69 37.79
C SER A 199 38.14 -26.21 37.86
N ARG A 200 38.80 -25.43 38.74
CA ARG A 200 38.56 -23.97 38.84
C ARG A 200 38.93 -23.21 37.56
N GLU A 201 39.97 -23.63 36.85
CA GLU A 201 40.37 -23.00 35.59
C GLU A 201 39.32 -23.22 34.47
N VAL A 202 38.79 -24.44 34.37
CA VAL A 202 37.73 -24.78 33.41
C VAL A 202 36.44 -24.00 33.70
N GLU A 203 36.00 -23.94 34.96
CA GLU A 203 34.81 -23.17 35.34
C GLU A 203 34.96 -21.67 35.04
N ALA A 204 36.16 -21.10 35.24
CA ALA A 204 36.42 -19.70 34.95
C ALA A 204 36.39 -19.38 33.45
N LYS A 205 36.86 -20.31 32.60
CA LYS A 205 36.80 -20.17 31.14
C LYS A 205 35.35 -20.21 30.64
N LEU A 206 34.57 -21.19 31.09
CA LEU A 206 33.16 -21.34 30.70
C LEU A 206 32.33 -20.08 31.05
N ARG A 207 32.54 -19.49 32.23
CA ARG A 207 31.85 -18.26 32.64
C ARG A 207 32.20 -17.04 31.79
N ARG A 208 33.43 -16.94 31.29
CA ARG A 208 33.84 -15.82 30.41
C ARG A 208 33.18 -15.95 29.04
N GLU A 209 33.17 -17.15 28.46
CA GLU A 209 32.54 -17.39 27.16
C GLU A 209 31.02 -17.15 27.19
N ASP A 210 30.33 -17.53 28.27
CA ASP A 210 28.89 -17.25 28.40
C ASP A 210 28.60 -15.74 28.53
N LEU A 211 29.50 -14.97 29.16
CA LEU A 211 29.37 -13.51 29.26
C LEU A 211 29.59 -12.84 27.90
N ASP A 212 30.65 -13.22 27.19
CA ASP A 212 30.96 -12.71 25.86
C ASP A 212 29.83 -13.02 24.85
N ARG A 213 29.19 -14.20 24.96
CA ARG A 213 28.03 -14.55 24.13
C ARG A 213 26.83 -13.63 24.40
N LEU A 214 26.53 -13.35 25.67
CA LEU A 214 25.41 -12.47 26.04
C LEU A 214 25.65 -11.04 25.56
N GLU A 215 26.87 -10.52 25.68
CA GLU A 215 27.23 -9.19 25.18
C GLU A 215 27.11 -9.11 23.66
N ALA A 216 27.53 -10.14 22.92
CA ALA A 216 27.38 -10.20 21.47
C ALA A 216 25.90 -10.23 21.02
N GLU A 217 25.06 -11.03 21.69
CA GLU A 217 23.62 -11.09 21.41
C GLU A 217 22.91 -9.74 21.66
N ASP A 218 23.30 -9.00 22.70
CA ASP A 218 22.75 -7.67 22.98
C ASP A 218 23.23 -6.62 21.97
N ILE A 219 24.48 -6.68 21.51
CA ILE A 219 24.99 -5.82 20.44
C ILE A 219 24.21 -6.06 19.14
N ASP A 220 24.01 -7.32 18.74
CA ASP A 220 23.27 -7.67 17.52
C ASP A 220 21.80 -7.21 17.59
N ARG A 221 21.16 -7.36 18.76
CA ARG A 221 19.79 -6.89 18.99
C ARG A 221 19.69 -5.36 18.83
N LEU A 222 20.63 -4.62 19.42
CA LEU A 222 20.68 -3.16 19.33
C LEU A 222 20.94 -2.68 17.89
N GLU A 223 21.81 -3.36 17.14
CA GLU A 223 22.04 -3.05 15.73
C GLU A 223 20.79 -3.28 14.87
N LEU A 224 20.07 -4.37 15.09
CA LEU A 224 18.85 -4.68 14.34
C LEU A 224 17.75 -3.65 14.60
N GLU A 225 17.58 -3.24 15.86
CA GLU A 225 16.65 -2.16 16.21
C GLU A 225 17.06 -0.82 15.58
N ALA A 226 18.35 -0.47 15.59
CA ALA A 226 18.85 0.75 14.96
C ALA A 226 18.59 0.74 13.44
N LYS A 227 18.85 -0.38 12.76
CA LYS A 227 18.55 -0.57 11.32
C LYS A 227 17.06 -0.44 11.03
N ARG A 228 16.18 -1.01 11.87
CA ARG A 228 14.72 -0.89 11.73
C ARG A 228 14.24 0.55 11.89
N ARG A 229 14.72 1.26 12.92
CA ARG A 229 14.38 2.68 13.14
C ARG A 229 14.86 3.58 11.98
N ALA A 230 16.05 3.32 11.45
CA ALA A 230 16.57 4.04 10.28
C ALA A 230 15.71 3.81 9.03
N PHE A 231 15.27 2.57 8.78
CA PHE A 231 14.38 2.24 7.67
C PHE A 231 13.00 2.92 7.82
N GLU A 232 12.38 2.81 8.99
CA GLU A 232 11.08 3.46 9.27
C GLU A 232 11.15 5.00 9.18
N PHE A 233 12.28 5.59 9.56
CA PHE A 233 12.50 7.04 9.42
C PHE A 233 12.63 7.44 7.95
N LYS A 234 13.37 6.67 7.16
CA LYS A 234 13.53 6.90 5.72
C LYS A 234 12.18 6.78 5.01
N GLU A 235 11.41 5.71 5.27
CA GLU A 235 10.08 5.51 4.68
C GLU A 235 9.11 6.65 5.05
N ARG A 236 9.19 7.17 6.28
CA ARG A 236 8.42 8.36 6.70
C ARG A 236 8.83 9.63 5.96
N CYS A 237 10.12 9.82 5.72
CA CYS A 237 10.62 10.96 4.94
C CYS A 237 10.20 10.86 3.48
N ASP A 238 10.33 9.66 2.89
CA ASP A 238 9.95 9.38 1.50
C ASP A 238 8.43 9.59 1.31
N LYS A 239 7.58 9.02 2.17
CA LYS A 239 6.12 9.24 2.13
C LYS A 239 5.74 10.71 2.29
N LYS A 240 6.41 11.45 3.19
CA LYS A 240 6.18 12.90 3.35
C LYS A 240 6.58 13.67 2.10
N TRP A 241 7.71 13.32 1.49
CA TRP A 241 8.20 13.94 0.26
C TRP A 241 7.26 13.65 -0.92
N GLU A 242 6.82 12.41 -1.10
CA GLU A 242 5.84 12.01 -2.11
C GLU A 242 4.51 12.76 -1.97
N THR A 243 4.00 12.87 -0.74
CA THR A 243 2.75 13.61 -0.47
C THR A 243 2.92 15.10 -0.76
N MET A 244 4.07 15.68 -0.41
CA MET A 244 4.38 17.09 -0.69
C MET A 244 4.51 17.35 -2.20
N MET A 245 5.17 16.46 -2.94
CA MET A 245 5.29 16.55 -4.39
C MET A 245 3.94 16.40 -5.09
N ALA A 246 3.12 15.42 -4.68
CA ALA A 246 1.78 15.24 -5.22
C ALA A 246 0.86 16.45 -4.96
N ASN A 247 0.94 17.05 -3.77
CA ASN A 247 0.20 18.27 -3.46
C ASN A 247 0.67 19.46 -4.32
N PHE A 248 1.98 19.59 -4.54
CA PHE A 248 2.53 20.65 -5.38
C PHE A 248 2.13 20.50 -6.84
N GLU A 249 2.19 19.27 -7.39
CA GLU A 249 1.73 18.97 -8.75
C GLU A 249 0.22 19.22 -8.91
N ALA A 250 -0.59 18.82 -7.93
CA ALA A 250 -2.03 19.09 -7.93
C ALA A 250 -2.33 20.60 -7.91
N GLU A 251 -1.57 21.38 -7.13
CA GLU A 251 -1.72 22.85 -7.09
C GLU A 251 -1.29 23.51 -8.42
N LEU A 252 -0.23 23.00 -9.05
CA LEU A 252 0.22 23.46 -10.37
C LEU A 252 -0.83 23.18 -11.44
N MET A 253 -1.36 21.94 -11.49
CA MET A 253 -2.41 21.52 -12.42
C MET A 253 -3.71 22.32 -12.22
N ALA A 254 -4.08 22.61 -10.96
CA ALA A 254 -5.23 23.45 -10.66
C ALA A 254 -5.04 24.89 -11.15
N LYS A 255 -3.85 25.47 -10.96
CA LYS A 255 -3.51 26.82 -11.47
C LYS A 255 -3.50 26.87 -12.99
N GLU A 256 -2.93 25.87 -13.65
CA GLU A 256 -2.92 25.77 -15.12
C GLU A 256 -4.34 25.64 -15.68
N ALA A 257 -5.19 24.80 -15.08
CA ALA A 257 -6.59 24.67 -15.47
C ALA A 257 -7.36 25.98 -15.27
N GLU A 258 -7.08 26.74 -14.21
CA GLU A 258 -7.71 28.04 -13.97
C GLU A 258 -7.26 29.10 -14.98
N ILE A 259 -5.97 29.13 -15.35
CA ILE A 259 -5.44 30.02 -16.40
C ILE A 259 -6.12 29.71 -17.74
N LEU A 260 -6.18 28.42 -18.12
CA LEU A 260 -6.83 27.99 -19.35
C LEU A 260 -8.30 28.39 -19.39
N ARG A 261 -9.02 28.18 -18.27
CA ARG A 261 -10.43 28.59 -18.15
C ARG A 261 -10.61 30.09 -18.30
N LYS A 262 -9.72 30.91 -17.71
CA LYS A 262 -9.75 32.38 -17.86
C LYS A 262 -9.44 32.82 -19.28
N ASP A 263 -8.51 32.16 -19.96
CA ASP A 263 -8.20 32.43 -21.37
C ASP A 263 -9.37 32.10 -22.30
N ASP A 264 -10.05 30.99 -22.07
CA ASP A 264 -11.23 30.61 -22.85
C ASP A 264 -12.39 31.60 -22.64
N LEU A 265 -12.62 32.03 -21.39
CA LEU A 265 -13.59 33.08 -21.09
C LEU A 265 -13.26 34.39 -21.80
N ARG A 266 -12.01 34.84 -21.76
CA ARG A 266 -11.57 36.07 -22.47
C ARG A 266 -11.80 35.98 -23.97
N LYS A 267 -11.44 34.86 -24.61
CA LYS A 267 -11.67 34.64 -26.05
C LYS A 267 -13.15 34.67 -26.40
N GLU A 268 -14.00 34.11 -25.55
CA GLU A 268 -15.44 34.12 -25.75
C GLU A 268 -16.05 35.53 -25.58
N GLU A 269 -15.58 36.29 -24.60
CA GLU A 269 -15.94 37.70 -24.42
C GLU A 269 -15.55 38.54 -25.64
N GLU A 270 -14.34 38.37 -26.19
CA GLU A 270 -13.89 39.06 -27.40
C GLU A 270 -14.74 38.70 -28.62
N LYS A 271 -15.08 37.42 -28.80
CA LYS A 271 -15.98 36.99 -29.89
C LYS A 271 -17.36 37.64 -29.75
N ASN A 272 -17.93 37.63 -28.54
CA ASN A 272 -19.24 38.22 -28.28
C ASN A 272 -19.22 39.75 -28.46
N MET A 273 -18.12 40.41 -28.10
CA MET A 273 -17.92 41.84 -28.35
C MET A 273 -17.90 42.14 -29.84
N ARG A 274 -17.15 41.38 -30.66
CA ARG A 274 -17.15 41.55 -32.12
C ARG A 274 -18.53 41.33 -32.76
N ARG A 275 -19.28 40.32 -32.31
CA ARG A 275 -20.65 40.05 -32.78
C ARG A 275 -21.57 41.25 -32.47
N LYS A 276 -21.48 41.76 -31.25
CA LYS A 276 -22.23 42.95 -30.79
C LYS A 276 -21.85 44.21 -31.58
N ASP A 277 -20.56 44.44 -31.83
CA ASP A 277 -20.09 45.61 -32.57
C ASP A 277 -20.57 45.59 -34.02
N LEU A 278 -20.55 44.42 -34.67
CA LEU A 278 -21.08 44.27 -36.02
C LEU A 278 -22.59 44.55 -36.06
N GLN A 279 -23.34 43.99 -35.11
CA GLN A 279 -24.78 44.24 -34.97
C GLN A 279 -25.07 45.73 -34.77
N ASN A 280 -24.34 46.37 -33.85
CA ASN A 280 -24.48 47.79 -33.54
C ASN A 280 -24.10 48.67 -34.73
N ALA A 281 -23.04 48.33 -35.47
CA ALA A 281 -22.65 49.08 -36.66
C ALA A 281 -23.75 49.05 -37.73
N VAL A 282 -24.31 47.86 -38.01
CA VAL A 282 -25.40 47.69 -38.98
C VAL A 282 -26.68 48.41 -38.50
N ALA A 283 -27.02 48.30 -37.21
CA ALA A 283 -28.17 48.98 -36.63
C ALA A 283 -28.02 50.51 -36.61
N THR A 284 -26.82 51.02 -36.30
CA THR A 284 -26.52 52.46 -36.27
C THR A 284 -26.59 53.05 -37.67
N ALA A 285 -25.99 52.39 -38.66
CA ALA A 285 -26.08 52.80 -40.06
C ALA A 285 -27.53 52.88 -40.54
N ASN A 286 -28.39 51.94 -40.10
CA ASN A 286 -29.81 51.97 -40.43
C ASN A 286 -30.60 53.07 -39.71
N ILE A 287 -30.27 53.39 -38.45
CA ILE A 287 -30.86 54.54 -37.74
C ILE A 287 -30.46 55.84 -38.44
N GLU A 288 -29.19 56.00 -38.79
CA GLU A 288 -28.71 57.17 -39.56
C GLU A 288 -29.38 57.27 -40.93
N TYR A 289 -29.57 56.14 -41.60
CA TYR A 289 -30.32 56.07 -42.86
C TYR A 289 -31.78 56.47 -42.65
N GLU A 290 -32.45 55.96 -41.61
CA GLU A 290 -33.81 56.34 -41.26
C GLU A 290 -33.93 57.83 -40.97
N ASP A 291 -33.05 58.39 -40.14
CA ASP A 291 -33.01 59.83 -39.85
C ASP A 291 -32.81 60.68 -41.10
N LYS A 292 -31.87 60.27 -41.97
CA LYS A 292 -31.64 60.94 -43.26
C LYS A 292 -32.91 60.91 -44.12
N VAL A 293 -33.58 59.77 -44.21
CA VAL A 293 -34.82 59.59 -44.96
C VAL A 293 -35.96 60.40 -44.35
N LEU A 294 -36.08 60.44 -43.03
CA LEU A 294 -37.11 61.20 -42.33
C LEU A 294 -36.96 62.71 -42.57
N LYS A 295 -35.73 63.23 -42.53
CA LYS A 295 -35.42 64.64 -42.87
C LYS A 295 -35.82 65.00 -44.30
N LEU A 296 -35.58 64.11 -45.25
CA LEU A 296 -36.03 64.29 -46.65
C LEU A 296 -37.56 64.32 -46.79
N CYS A 297 -38.28 63.89 -45.76
CA CYS A 297 -39.71 63.76 -45.73
C CYS A 297 -40.42 64.79 -44.83
N GLU A 298 -39.72 65.74 -44.22
CA GLU A 298 -40.32 66.74 -43.31
C GLU A 298 -41.25 67.73 -44.03
N ASP A 299 -41.06 67.92 -45.34
CA ASP A 299 -41.93 68.78 -46.15
C ASP A 299 -43.36 68.24 -46.23
N GLY A 300 -44.33 69.03 -45.77
CA GLY A 300 -45.77 68.70 -45.81
C GLY A 300 -46.31 68.37 -47.21
N LYS A 301 -45.62 68.78 -48.28
CA LYS A 301 -45.94 68.49 -49.68
C LYS A 301 -45.72 67.01 -50.08
N THR A 302 -45.00 66.23 -49.26
CA THR A 302 -44.67 64.82 -49.55
C THR A 302 -45.56 63.81 -48.83
N LYS A 303 -46.45 64.27 -47.92
CA LYS A 303 -47.27 63.38 -47.08
C LYS A 303 -48.14 62.42 -47.88
N ASP A 304 -48.86 62.93 -48.88
CA ASP A 304 -49.75 62.12 -49.71
C ASP A 304 -48.99 61.04 -50.48
N VAL A 305 -47.82 61.39 -51.03
CA VAL A 305 -46.94 60.44 -51.74
C VAL A 305 -46.45 59.36 -50.77
N ARG A 306 -46.01 59.73 -49.57
CA ARG A 306 -45.56 58.79 -48.53
C ARG A 306 -46.64 57.82 -48.07
N ASP A 307 -47.86 58.31 -47.89
CA ASP A 307 -48.99 57.48 -47.48
C ASP A 307 -49.43 56.55 -48.62
N ASN A 308 -49.41 57.03 -49.87
CA ASN A 308 -49.66 56.21 -51.05
C ASN A 308 -48.58 55.13 -51.24
N THR A 309 -47.30 55.46 -51.04
CA THR A 309 -46.19 54.49 -51.07
C THR A 309 -46.38 53.40 -50.02
N LYS A 310 -46.67 53.78 -48.76
CA LYS A 310 -46.97 52.80 -47.68
C LYS A 310 -48.13 51.88 -48.04
N LYS A 311 -49.23 52.44 -48.55
CA LYS A 311 -50.42 51.68 -48.96
C LYS A 311 -50.09 50.74 -50.11
N PHE A 312 -49.39 51.23 -51.14
CA PHE A 312 -48.99 50.43 -52.29
C PHE A 312 -48.13 49.23 -51.91
N ILE A 313 -47.11 49.45 -51.06
CA ILE A 313 -46.27 48.38 -50.52
C ILE A 313 -47.16 47.36 -49.78
N GLN A 314 -47.97 47.82 -48.82
CA GLN A 314 -48.84 46.94 -48.04
C GLN A 314 -49.76 46.11 -48.94
N THR A 315 -50.35 46.75 -49.95
CA THR A 315 -51.23 46.11 -50.92
C THR A 315 -50.51 45.02 -51.69
N ILE A 316 -49.32 45.28 -52.25
CA ILE A 316 -48.54 44.25 -52.95
C ILE A 316 -48.23 43.10 -52.01
N LEU A 317 -47.72 43.41 -50.81
CA LEU A 317 -47.33 42.38 -49.86
C LEU A 317 -48.52 41.48 -49.48
N ASN A 318 -49.69 42.05 -49.18
CA ASN A 318 -50.90 41.30 -48.86
C ASN A 318 -51.36 40.35 -49.97
N THR A 319 -50.99 40.62 -51.23
CA THR A 319 -51.35 39.75 -52.36
C THR A 319 -50.38 38.60 -52.63
N ILE A 320 -49.26 38.51 -51.91
CA ILE A 320 -48.32 37.40 -52.08
C ILE A 320 -48.91 36.17 -51.38
N THR A 321 -49.18 35.11 -52.14
CA THR A 321 -49.62 33.82 -51.62
C THR A 321 -48.68 32.70 -52.11
N PRO A 322 -48.64 31.54 -51.45
CA PRO A 322 -47.86 30.39 -51.91
C PRO A 322 -48.14 29.96 -53.36
N SER A 323 -49.39 30.11 -53.80
CA SER A 323 -49.89 29.76 -55.13
C SER A 323 -49.53 30.77 -56.23
N ASP A 324 -48.84 31.87 -55.90
CA ASP A 324 -48.65 33.04 -56.77
C ASP A 324 -47.46 32.94 -57.74
N SER A 325 -47.26 31.78 -58.36
CA SER A 325 -46.13 31.57 -59.28
C SER A 325 -46.20 32.44 -60.54
N ARG A 326 -47.40 32.77 -61.04
CA ARG A 326 -47.59 33.63 -62.22
C ARG A 326 -47.54 35.13 -61.91
N GLY A 327 -47.97 35.55 -60.72
CA GLY A 327 -47.99 36.96 -60.32
C GLY A 327 -46.69 37.44 -59.68
N PHE A 328 -45.75 36.53 -59.38
CA PHE A 328 -44.45 36.87 -58.78
C PHE A 328 -43.66 37.90 -59.60
N ALA A 329 -43.50 37.67 -60.91
CA ALA A 329 -42.72 38.55 -61.77
C ALA A 329 -43.34 39.95 -61.86
N GLU A 330 -44.67 40.04 -61.91
CA GLU A 330 -45.40 41.30 -61.92
C GLU A 330 -45.23 42.07 -60.59
N LYS A 331 -45.32 41.37 -59.44
CA LYS A 331 -45.12 41.98 -58.13
C LYS A 331 -43.69 42.46 -57.94
N LEU A 332 -42.72 41.64 -58.35
CA LEU A 332 -41.31 42.01 -58.31
C LEU A 332 -41.06 43.27 -59.15
N GLU A 333 -41.55 43.30 -60.39
CA GLU A 333 -41.38 44.46 -61.28
C GLU A 333 -42.06 45.72 -60.72
N LYS A 334 -43.25 45.60 -60.13
CA LYS A 334 -43.92 46.73 -59.45
C LYS A 334 -43.08 47.28 -58.28
N LEU A 335 -42.46 46.39 -57.49
CA LEU A 335 -41.55 46.80 -56.42
C LEU A 335 -40.28 47.43 -56.97
N LYS A 336 -39.62 46.83 -57.99
CA LYS A 336 -38.44 47.43 -58.63
C LYS A 336 -38.72 48.83 -59.16
N ARG A 337 -39.85 49.01 -59.86
CA ARG A 337 -40.28 50.33 -60.35
C ARG A 337 -40.45 51.34 -59.21
N LEU A 338 -41.08 50.94 -58.10
CA LEU A 338 -41.23 51.77 -56.91
C LEU A 338 -39.87 52.19 -56.33
N LEU A 339 -38.93 51.25 -56.19
CA LEU A 339 -37.61 51.48 -55.63
C LEU A 339 -36.69 52.28 -56.57
N SER A 340 -36.95 52.27 -57.87
CA SER A 340 -36.22 53.06 -58.86
C SER A 340 -36.84 54.44 -59.13
N GLY A 341 -37.79 54.92 -58.32
CA GLY A 341 -38.42 56.23 -58.52
C GLY A 341 -39.33 56.32 -59.77
N LYS A 342 -39.73 55.16 -60.34
CA LYS A 342 -40.61 55.13 -61.51
C LYS A 342 -42.07 55.17 -61.06
N SER A 343 -42.91 55.79 -61.87
CA SER A 343 -44.36 55.79 -61.62
C SER A 343 -44.93 54.38 -61.59
N VAL A 344 -45.79 54.12 -60.61
CA VAL A 344 -46.46 52.84 -60.40
C VAL A 344 -47.97 53.00 -60.46
N VAL A 345 -48.65 51.93 -60.90
CA VAL A 345 -50.11 51.89 -61.03
C VAL A 345 -50.70 51.21 -59.79
N ASN A 346 -51.55 51.91 -59.05
CA ASN A 346 -52.24 51.34 -57.91
C ASN A 346 -53.43 50.44 -58.34
N GLN A 347 -54.08 49.76 -57.40
CA GLN A 347 -55.24 48.88 -57.69
C GLN A 347 -56.44 49.60 -58.34
N THR A 348 -56.54 50.93 -58.20
CA THR A 348 -57.59 51.75 -58.83
C THR A 348 -57.19 52.27 -60.22
N ASN A 349 -56.15 51.68 -60.84
CA ASN A 349 -55.56 52.11 -62.12
C ASN A 349 -55.06 53.57 -62.14
N LYS A 350 -54.84 54.18 -60.97
CA LYS A 350 -54.22 55.50 -60.88
C LYS A 350 -52.71 55.36 -60.86
N ILE A 351 -52.06 56.06 -61.77
CA ILE A 351 -50.61 56.23 -61.79
C ILE A 351 -50.27 57.25 -60.70
N PHE A 352 -49.41 56.89 -59.76
CA PHE A 352 -48.78 57.89 -58.89
C PHE A 352 -47.27 57.87 -59.10
N PRO A 353 -46.66 59.06 -59.33
CA PRO A 353 -45.21 59.18 -59.44
C PRO A 353 -44.58 59.01 -58.05
N VAL A 354 -43.48 58.29 -57.98
CA VAL A 354 -42.62 58.26 -56.79
C VAL A 354 -41.39 59.06 -57.18
N PRO A 355 -41.25 60.32 -56.73
CA PRO A 355 -40.05 61.08 -57.02
C PRO A 355 -38.79 60.32 -56.61
N ASP A 356 -37.71 60.42 -57.39
CA ASP A 356 -36.45 59.72 -57.12
C ASP A 356 -35.93 59.96 -55.70
N PHE A 357 -36.13 61.18 -55.17
CA PHE A 357 -35.72 61.53 -53.81
C PHE A 357 -36.52 60.80 -52.70
N LEU A 358 -37.67 60.19 -53.01
CA LEU A 358 -38.48 59.37 -52.10
C LEU A 358 -38.26 57.86 -52.27
N ALA A 359 -37.43 57.41 -53.22
CA ALA A 359 -37.05 56.01 -53.32
C ALA A 359 -36.42 55.46 -52.02
N PRO A 360 -35.52 56.20 -51.32
CA PRO A 360 -35.01 55.78 -50.00
C PRO A 360 -36.11 55.53 -48.95
N TYR A 361 -37.17 56.33 -48.96
CA TYR A 361 -38.33 56.11 -48.09
C TYR A 361 -39.10 54.83 -48.46
N ALA A 362 -39.22 54.52 -49.75
CA ALA A 362 -39.82 53.27 -50.20
C ALA A 362 -38.99 52.06 -49.76
N ILE A 363 -37.66 52.12 -49.85
CA ILE A 363 -36.72 51.09 -49.36
C ILE A 363 -36.96 50.83 -47.87
N LEU A 364 -36.91 51.89 -47.05
CA LEU A 364 -37.11 51.80 -45.60
C LEU A 364 -38.46 51.17 -45.25
N LYS A 365 -39.55 51.68 -45.82
CA LYS A 365 -40.89 51.17 -45.53
C LYS A 365 -41.16 49.79 -46.11
N LEU A 366 -40.51 49.41 -47.21
CA LEU A 366 -40.61 48.06 -47.73
C LEU A 366 -40.01 47.06 -46.74
N GLY A 367 -38.83 47.36 -46.19
CA GLY A 367 -38.18 46.48 -45.21
C GLY A 367 -39.01 46.29 -43.93
N GLU A 368 -39.46 47.38 -43.33
CA GLU A 368 -40.36 47.32 -42.17
C GLU A 368 -41.62 46.48 -42.43
N LYS A 369 -42.19 46.62 -43.62
CA LYS A 369 -43.45 45.96 -43.97
C LYS A 369 -43.29 44.47 -44.25
N PHE A 370 -42.14 44.04 -44.75
CA PHE A 370 -41.81 42.61 -44.81
C PHE A 370 -41.80 42.01 -43.41
N LEU A 371 -41.13 42.63 -42.44
CA LEU A 371 -41.05 42.09 -41.07
C LEU A 371 -42.38 42.16 -40.30
N LYS A 372 -43.17 43.22 -40.51
CA LYS A 372 -44.49 43.40 -39.86
C LYS A 372 -45.58 42.48 -40.42
N ARG A 373 -45.29 41.70 -41.46
CA ARG A 373 -46.29 40.82 -42.04
C ARG A 373 -46.54 39.62 -41.12
N GLY A 374 -47.56 39.74 -40.28
CA GLY A 374 -47.94 38.72 -39.29
C GLY A 374 -48.31 37.34 -39.87
N ASP A 375 -48.60 37.25 -41.17
CA ASP A 375 -48.90 36.00 -41.87
C ASP A 375 -47.66 35.19 -42.27
N LEU A 376 -46.44 35.66 -41.95
CA LEU A 376 -45.19 34.91 -42.16
C LEU A 376 -45.09 33.63 -41.30
N ASN A 377 -46.09 33.35 -40.46
CA ASN A 377 -46.25 32.08 -39.76
C ASN A 377 -46.32 30.87 -40.71
N GLY A 378 -46.73 31.07 -41.97
CA GLY A 378 -46.71 30.03 -42.99
C GLY A 378 -45.32 29.85 -43.61
N HIS A 379 -44.77 28.63 -43.53
CA HIS A 379 -43.50 28.25 -44.17
C HIS A 379 -43.46 28.65 -45.66
N GLU A 380 -44.51 28.37 -46.42
CA GLU A 380 -44.56 28.68 -47.86
C GLU A 380 -44.62 30.18 -48.18
N THR A 381 -45.33 30.96 -47.37
CA THR A 381 -45.41 32.42 -47.53
C THR A 381 -44.05 33.06 -47.23
N SER A 382 -43.34 32.56 -46.21
CA SER A 382 -41.98 32.99 -45.89
C SER A 382 -41.00 32.71 -47.03
N LEU A 383 -41.08 31.53 -47.67
CA LEU A 383 -40.26 31.20 -48.85
C LEU A 383 -40.53 32.15 -50.03
N MET A 384 -41.80 32.45 -50.31
CA MET A 384 -42.16 33.36 -51.40
C MET A 384 -41.72 34.80 -51.13
N CYS A 385 -41.86 35.28 -49.89
CA CYS A 385 -41.34 36.58 -49.48
C CYS A 385 -39.81 36.62 -49.56
N ALA A 386 -39.13 35.57 -49.08
CA ALA A 386 -37.68 35.45 -49.17
C ALA A 386 -37.20 35.53 -50.62
N LYS A 387 -37.87 34.83 -51.55
CA LYS A 387 -37.53 34.90 -52.98
C LYS A 387 -37.65 36.32 -53.56
N LEU A 388 -38.68 37.09 -53.17
CA LEU A 388 -38.80 38.50 -53.57
C LEU A 388 -37.68 39.35 -52.95
N ILE A 389 -37.44 39.21 -51.65
CA ILE A 389 -36.41 39.97 -50.93
C ILE A 389 -35.03 39.70 -51.54
N THR A 390 -34.63 38.45 -51.75
CA THR A 390 -33.34 38.09 -52.35
C THR A 390 -33.20 38.66 -53.77
N SER A 391 -34.29 38.69 -54.54
CA SER A 391 -34.28 39.33 -55.87
C SER A 391 -34.03 40.84 -55.77
N LEU A 392 -34.69 41.52 -54.84
CA LEU A 392 -34.51 42.95 -54.62
C LEU A 392 -33.13 43.29 -54.04
N MET A 393 -32.63 42.51 -53.08
CA MET A 393 -31.28 42.69 -52.51
C MET A 393 -30.17 42.54 -53.55
N SER A 394 -30.40 41.77 -54.62
CA SER A 394 -29.44 41.62 -55.72
C SER A 394 -29.33 42.89 -56.57
N ASP A 395 -30.44 43.63 -56.68
CA ASP A 395 -30.53 44.82 -57.53
C ASP A 395 -30.31 46.13 -56.75
N TYR A 396 -30.57 46.14 -55.44
CA TYR A 396 -30.52 47.32 -54.58
C TYR A 396 -29.73 47.04 -53.31
N SER A 397 -28.46 47.46 -53.26
CA SER A 397 -27.59 47.23 -52.10
C SER A 397 -28.09 47.93 -50.83
N GLU A 398 -28.67 49.13 -50.94
CA GLU A 398 -29.24 49.81 -49.76
C GLU A 398 -30.41 49.03 -49.16
N PHE A 399 -31.20 48.34 -49.99
CA PHE A 399 -32.27 47.48 -49.49
C PHE A 399 -31.73 46.28 -48.72
N LYS A 400 -30.58 45.71 -49.12
CA LYS A 400 -29.91 44.65 -48.37
C LYS A 400 -29.50 45.13 -46.97
N GLU A 401 -28.86 46.28 -46.88
CA GLU A 401 -28.42 46.86 -45.60
C GLU A 401 -29.60 47.14 -44.66
N VAL A 402 -30.64 47.81 -45.17
CA VAL A 402 -31.86 48.12 -44.41
C VAL A 402 -32.56 46.85 -43.93
N MET A 403 -32.67 45.82 -44.78
CA MET A 403 -33.29 44.55 -44.40
C MET A 403 -32.50 43.83 -43.29
N LEU A 404 -31.18 43.71 -43.43
CA LEU A 404 -30.34 43.06 -42.41
C LEU A 404 -30.39 43.80 -41.08
N ALA A 405 -30.30 45.13 -41.11
CA ALA A 405 -30.45 45.93 -39.91
C ALA A 405 -31.82 45.76 -39.26
N SER A 406 -32.89 45.75 -40.06
CA SER A 406 -34.24 45.54 -39.56
C SER A 406 -34.40 44.16 -38.91
N PHE A 407 -33.79 43.11 -39.48
CA PHE A 407 -33.76 41.77 -38.87
C PHE A 407 -33.05 41.80 -37.51
N TYR A 408 -31.86 42.38 -37.42
CA TYR A 408 -31.07 42.39 -36.19
C TYR A 408 -31.60 43.33 -35.11
N GLN A 409 -32.32 44.39 -35.48
CA GLN A 409 -33.06 45.23 -34.54
C GLN A 409 -34.30 44.53 -34.01
N THR A 410 -35.01 43.78 -34.86
CA THR A 410 -36.25 43.08 -34.47
C THR A 410 -35.98 41.78 -33.70
N CYS A 411 -34.94 41.06 -34.11
CA CYS A 411 -34.48 39.80 -33.50
C CYS A 411 -32.94 39.78 -33.44
N PRO A 412 -32.36 40.34 -32.37
CA PRO A 412 -30.91 40.33 -32.13
C PRO A 412 -30.24 38.97 -32.28
N PHE A 413 -30.94 37.91 -31.87
CA PHE A 413 -30.44 36.53 -31.87
C PHE A 413 -30.17 35.94 -33.28
N LEU A 414 -30.58 36.63 -34.35
CA LEU A 414 -30.22 36.26 -35.73
C LEU A 414 -28.76 36.57 -36.07
N ALA A 415 -28.16 37.53 -35.37
CA ALA A 415 -26.71 37.71 -35.31
C ALA A 415 -26.25 37.08 -33.99
N PRO A 416 -26.03 35.75 -33.95
CA PRO A 416 -26.09 34.86 -32.77
C PRO A 416 -25.33 35.42 -31.56
N PHE A 417 -26.02 36.27 -30.82
CA PHE A 417 -25.53 37.09 -29.72
C PHE A 417 -26.66 37.20 -28.71
N PHE A 418 -26.37 36.83 -27.47
CA PHE A 418 -27.29 36.91 -26.35
C PHE A 418 -26.75 37.96 -25.38
N PRO A 419 -27.38 39.14 -25.29
CA PRO A 419 -26.92 40.18 -24.37
C PRO A 419 -27.17 39.74 -22.93
N SER A 420 -26.11 39.73 -22.11
CA SER A 420 -26.24 39.61 -20.66
C SER A 420 -26.63 40.97 -20.05
N LYS A 421 -27.46 40.95 -19.01
CA LYS A 421 -27.81 42.16 -18.23
C LYS A 421 -26.58 42.63 -17.47
N PHE A 422 -26.17 43.88 -17.69
CA PHE A 422 -25.05 44.49 -16.95
C PHE A 422 -25.52 45.26 -15.72
N GLU A 423 -24.61 45.45 -14.76
CA GLU A 423 -24.90 46.13 -13.50
C GLU A 423 -25.33 47.58 -13.74
N GLY A 424 -26.47 47.98 -13.16
CA GLY A 424 -27.07 49.30 -13.37
C GLY A 424 -27.97 49.44 -14.61
N GLN A 425 -28.10 48.41 -15.46
CA GLN A 425 -29.05 48.43 -16.58
C GLN A 425 -30.49 48.30 -16.10
N SER A 426 -31.39 49.18 -16.59
CA SER A 426 -32.81 49.05 -16.33
C SER A 426 -33.38 47.76 -16.97
N GLU A 427 -34.42 47.20 -16.37
CA GLU A 427 -35.08 46.01 -16.92
C GLU A 427 -35.69 46.28 -18.31
N GLU A 428 -36.28 47.46 -18.49
CA GLU A 428 -36.82 47.88 -19.78
C GLU A 428 -35.73 47.98 -20.86
N ASP A 429 -34.58 48.57 -20.55
CA ASP A 429 -33.46 48.67 -21.49
C ASP A 429 -32.88 47.30 -21.83
N TYR A 430 -32.81 46.39 -20.84
CA TYR A 430 -32.37 45.01 -21.06
C TYR A 430 -33.29 44.27 -22.05
N TYR A 431 -34.61 44.28 -21.80
CA TYR A 431 -35.57 43.63 -22.69
C TYR A 431 -35.62 44.31 -24.07
N ARG A 432 -35.50 45.65 -24.13
CA ARG A 432 -35.40 46.38 -25.41
C ARG A 432 -34.17 45.96 -26.21
N CYS A 433 -33.01 45.79 -25.55
CA CYS A 433 -31.81 45.25 -26.19
C CYS A 433 -32.00 43.81 -26.70
N GLY A 434 -32.83 43.00 -26.02
CA GLY A 434 -33.24 41.67 -26.47
C GLY A 434 -34.30 41.65 -27.59
N GLY A 435 -34.71 42.83 -28.08
CA GLY A 435 -35.69 42.99 -29.15
C GLY A 435 -37.15 42.95 -28.70
N TYR A 436 -37.43 43.00 -27.39
CA TYR A 436 -38.81 43.10 -26.88
C TYR A 436 -39.39 44.48 -27.16
N HIS A 437 -40.69 44.52 -27.48
CA HIS A 437 -41.39 45.80 -27.48
C HIS A 437 -41.64 46.26 -26.05
N CYS A 438 -41.04 47.38 -25.68
CA CYS A 438 -41.30 48.04 -24.41
C CYS A 438 -42.07 49.34 -24.68
N LYS A 439 -43.25 49.51 -24.07
CA LYS A 439 -44.06 50.72 -24.21
C LYS A 439 -44.48 51.23 -22.84
N ALA A 440 -44.03 52.43 -22.48
CA ALA A 440 -44.41 53.12 -21.25
C ALA A 440 -44.23 52.25 -19.98
N GLY A 441 -43.13 51.50 -19.89
CA GLY A 441 -42.85 50.59 -18.78
C GLY A 441 -43.49 49.20 -18.87
N GLU A 442 -44.36 48.94 -19.86
CA GLU A 442 -44.88 47.60 -20.12
C GLU A 442 -43.98 46.83 -21.10
N ILE A 443 -43.52 45.65 -20.69
CA ILE A 443 -42.74 44.72 -21.51
C ILE A 443 -43.72 43.80 -22.26
N GLU A 444 -43.44 43.53 -23.54
CA GLU A 444 -44.21 42.61 -24.37
C GLU A 444 -44.35 41.23 -23.72
N GLU A 445 -45.58 40.69 -23.75
CA GLU A 445 -45.88 39.38 -23.19
C GLU A 445 -45.04 38.28 -23.89
N PRO A 446 -44.41 37.36 -23.13
CA PRO A 446 -43.45 36.40 -23.68
C PRO A 446 -43.97 35.55 -24.86
N ASN A 447 -45.23 35.10 -24.84
CA ASN A 447 -45.77 34.32 -25.96
C ASN A 447 -45.98 35.16 -27.22
N LYS A 448 -46.41 36.43 -27.09
CA LYS A 448 -46.47 37.37 -28.21
C LYS A 448 -45.08 37.65 -28.78
N PHE A 449 -44.10 37.84 -27.91
CA PHE A 449 -42.70 38.01 -28.28
C PHE A 449 -42.19 36.80 -29.07
N LEU A 450 -42.31 35.59 -28.50
CA LEU A 450 -41.83 34.36 -29.15
C LEU A 450 -42.49 34.13 -30.50
N LYS A 451 -43.82 34.34 -30.64
CA LYS A 451 -44.51 34.25 -31.93
C LYS A 451 -43.97 35.23 -32.98
N ARG A 452 -43.69 36.47 -32.57
CA ARG A 452 -43.13 37.50 -33.45
C ARG A 452 -41.72 37.12 -33.90
N ILE A 453 -40.87 36.71 -32.97
CA ILE A 453 -39.50 36.28 -33.27
C ILE A 453 -39.51 35.04 -34.16
N GLU A 454 -40.38 34.06 -33.90
CA GLU A 454 -40.54 32.86 -34.72
C GLU A 454 -40.85 33.21 -36.19
N ALA A 455 -41.79 34.14 -36.42
CA ALA A 455 -42.16 34.59 -37.76
C ALA A 455 -41.02 35.33 -38.48
N VAL A 456 -40.33 36.24 -37.77
CA VAL A 456 -39.20 37.00 -38.30
C VAL A 456 -38.03 36.09 -38.65
N SER A 457 -37.69 35.16 -37.75
CA SER A 457 -36.61 34.19 -37.96
C SER A 457 -36.93 33.23 -39.11
N ARG A 458 -38.20 32.84 -39.29
CA ARG A 458 -38.60 31.97 -40.41
C ARG A 458 -38.36 32.65 -41.74
N LEU A 459 -38.68 33.94 -41.86
CA LEU A 459 -38.36 34.72 -43.04
C LEU A 459 -36.84 34.83 -43.24
N TYR A 460 -36.08 35.11 -42.18
CA TYR A 460 -34.61 35.20 -42.24
C TYR A 460 -33.97 33.91 -42.74
N PHE A 461 -34.26 32.77 -42.11
CA PHE A 461 -33.71 31.48 -42.54
C PHE A 461 -34.20 31.08 -43.94
N SER A 462 -35.39 31.52 -44.35
CA SER A 462 -35.88 31.32 -45.71
C SER A 462 -35.03 32.05 -46.76
N LEU A 463 -34.37 33.16 -46.41
CA LEU A 463 -33.43 33.87 -47.28
C LEU A 463 -32.16 33.05 -47.53
N LEU A 464 -31.64 32.39 -46.49
CA LEU A 464 -30.39 31.60 -46.54
C LEU A 464 -30.47 30.41 -47.49
N ILE A 465 -31.68 29.89 -47.73
CA ILE A 465 -31.91 28.72 -48.58
C ILE A 465 -32.32 29.08 -50.02
N GLN A 466 -32.42 30.38 -50.36
CA GLN A 466 -32.71 30.79 -51.73
C GLN A 466 -31.55 30.42 -52.66
N PRO A 467 -31.82 30.09 -53.94
CA PRO A 467 -30.78 29.65 -54.87
C PRO A 467 -29.77 30.75 -55.25
N ASN A 468 -30.07 32.02 -54.98
CA ASN A 468 -29.21 33.13 -55.32
C ASN A 468 -28.18 33.39 -54.21
N GLN A 469 -27.07 32.66 -54.28
CA GLN A 469 -26.01 32.62 -53.27
C GLN A 469 -25.20 33.93 -53.12
N ASN A 470 -25.36 34.89 -54.04
CA ASN A 470 -24.59 36.15 -54.02
C ASN A 470 -25.07 37.13 -52.94
N VAL A 471 -26.25 36.89 -52.36
CA VAL A 471 -26.85 37.78 -51.38
C VAL A 471 -26.72 37.23 -49.98
N MET A 472 -27.15 35.97 -49.80
CA MET A 472 -27.09 35.17 -48.57
C MET A 472 -26.95 33.69 -48.97
N SER A 473 -26.31 32.87 -48.14
CA SER A 473 -25.93 31.50 -48.50
C SER A 473 -26.26 30.45 -47.44
N LEU A 474 -26.33 29.19 -47.88
CA LEU A 474 -26.47 28.02 -46.99
C LEU A 474 -25.31 27.89 -45.98
N VAL A 475 -24.16 28.51 -46.26
CA VAL A 475 -22.99 28.52 -45.36
C VAL A 475 -23.29 29.37 -44.12
N GLU A 476 -23.98 30.50 -44.29
CA GLU A 476 -24.35 31.39 -43.18
C GLU A 476 -25.32 30.69 -42.21
N ALA A 477 -26.18 29.79 -42.70
CA ALA A 477 -27.04 28.99 -41.84
C ALA A 477 -26.24 28.00 -40.98
N LYS A 478 -25.24 27.31 -41.56
CA LYS A 478 -24.34 26.43 -40.77
C LYS A 478 -23.56 27.23 -39.75
N GLN A 479 -23.00 28.36 -40.17
CA GLN A 479 -22.26 29.28 -39.30
C GLN A 479 -23.15 29.77 -38.15
N TRP A 480 -24.40 30.12 -38.44
CA TRP A 480 -25.36 30.52 -37.40
C TRP A 480 -25.61 29.40 -36.40
N ILE A 481 -25.81 28.14 -36.85
CA ILE A 481 -25.98 27.00 -35.94
C ILE A 481 -24.71 26.76 -35.12
N SER A 482 -23.53 26.78 -35.74
CA SER A 482 -22.26 26.63 -35.00
C SER A 482 -22.12 27.71 -33.93
N MET A 483 -22.38 28.97 -34.27
CA MET A 483 -22.28 30.08 -33.34
C MET A 483 -23.30 29.99 -32.21
N ILE A 484 -24.56 29.61 -32.48
CA ILE A 484 -25.56 29.50 -31.42
C ILE A 484 -25.21 28.36 -30.46
N THR A 485 -24.62 27.26 -30.94
CA THR A 485 -24.17 26.16 -30.07
C THR A 485 -22.96 26.47 -29.20
N GLU A 486 -22.20 27.52 -29.54
CA GLU A 486 -21.11 28.04 -28.70
C GLU A 486 -21.64 28.88 -27.53
N THR A 487 -22.80 29.53 -27.70
CA THR A 487 -23.39 30.41 -26.67
C THR A 487 -24.23 29.66 -25.63
N GLU A 488 -24.41 30.25 -24.45
CA GLU A 488 -25.32 29.71 -23.43
C GLU A 488 -26.77 29.85 -23.90
N PRO A 489 -27.60 28.80 -23.79
CA PRO A 489 -28.97 28.84 -24.28
C PRO A 489 -29.87 29.75 -23.43
N GLU A 490 -30.69 30.55 -24.09
CA GLU A 490 -31.75 31.34 -23.46
C GLU A 490 -33.05 30.54 -23.40
N VAL A 491 -33.75 30.66 -22.26
CA VAL A 491 -35.00 29.95 -21.97
C VAL A 491 -36.05 30.25 -23.04
N ASP A 492 -36.62 29.19 -23.63
CA ASP A 492 -37.59 29.19 -24.74
C ASP A 492 -37.14 29.84 -26.07
N ILE A 493 -36.29 30.87 -26.06
CA ILE A 493 -35.81 31.59 -27.25
C ILE A 493 -34.92 30.71 -28.10
N THR A 494 -33.85 30.14 -27.52
CA THR A 494 -32.86 29.35 -28.28
C THR A 494 -33.51 28.14 -28.92
N ALA A 495 -34.35 27.41 -28.18
CA ALA A 495 -35.09 26.29 -28.71
C ALA A 495 -36.09 26.70 -29.82
N THR A 496 -36.76 27.84 -29.69
CA THR A 496 -37.66 28.36 -30.73
C THR A 496 -36.90 28.69 -32.02
N LEU A 497 -35.76 29.38 -31.92
CA LEU A 497 -34.95 29.74 -33.08
C LEU A 497 -34.37 28.51 -33.78
N LEU A 498 -33.88 27.53 -33.01
CA LEU A 498 -33.39 26.26 -33.55
C LEU A 498 -34.50 25.48 -34.26
N ASN A 499 -35.71 25.40 -33.69
CA ASN A 499 -36.85 24.78 -34.38
C ASN A 499 -37.09 25.40 -35.76
N VAL A 500 -37.21 26.73 -35.80
CA VAL A 500 -37.48 27.45 -37.06
C VAL A 500 -36.34 27.28 -38.05
N CYS A 501 -35.10 27.39 -37.58
CA CYS A 501 -33.91 27.20 -38.42
C CYS A 501 -33.94 25.83 -39.05
N LEU A 502 -34.08 24.76 -38.25
CA LEU A 502 -34.06 23.39 -38.74
C LEU A 502 -35.28 23.05 -39.62
N GLU A 503 -36.48 23.55 -39.31
CA GLU A 503 -37.66 23.37 -40.16
C GLU A 503 -37.43 23.89 -41.58
N VAL A 504 -36.79 25.06 -41.71
CA VAL A 504 -36.52 25.70 -43.01
C VAL A 504 -35.27 25.11 -43.67
N TYR A 505 -34.23 24.85 -42.88
CA TYR A 505 -32.89 24.52 -43.38
C TYR A 505 -32.68 23.02 -43.62
N CYS A 506 -33.16 22.14 -42.74
CA CYS A 506 -32.92 20.69 -42.83
C CYS A 506 -33.39 20.07 -44.15
N PRO A 507 -34.56 20.41 -44.72
CA PRO A 507 -34.97 19.83 -46.00
C PRO A 507 -33.96 20.10 -47.13
N LYS A 508 -33.29 21.25 -47.11
CA LYS A 508 -32.29 21.61 -48.12
C LYS A 508 -30.92 21.00 -47.82
N LEU A 509 -30.56 20.91 -46.54
CA LEU A 509 -29.35 20.29 -46.04
C LEU A 509 -29.30 18.78 -46.33
N LEU A 510 -30.39 18.05 -46.05
CA LEU A 510 -30.50 16.60 -46.27
C LEU A 510 -30.45 16.22 -47.75
N GLN A 511 -30.90 17.10 -48.64
CA GLN A 511 -30.72 16.92 -50.10
C GLN A 511 -29.25 16.92 -50.53
N LEU A 512 -28.36 17.58 -49.78
CA LEU A 512 -26.94 17.68 -50.08
C LEU A 512 -26.13 16.51 -49.49
N GLN A 513 -26.72 15.70 -48.59
CA GLN A 513 -26.13 14.51 -47.95
C GLN A 513 -24.65 14.65 -47.53
N SER A 514 -24.24 15.80 -46.98
CA SER A 514 -22.85 15.97 -46.53
C SER A 514 -22.66 15.42 -45.12
N GLU A 515 -21.58 14.70 -44.87
CA GLU A 515 -21.22 14.16 -43.53
C GLU A 515 -21.21 15.26 -42.45
N THR A 516 -20.70 16.45 -42.81
CA THR A 516 -20.68 17.65 -41.95
C THR A 516 -22.07 18.14 -41.51
N SER A 517 -23.11 17.82 -42.28
CA SER A 517 -24.49 18.20 -41.97
C SER A 517 -25.10 17.28 -40.91
N ILE A 518 -24.77 15.99 -40.98
CA ILE A 518 -25.20 14.99 -40.00
C ILE A 518 -24.49 15.24 -38.67
N GLU A 519 -23.17 15.46 -38.70
CA GLU A 519 -22.39 15.76 -37.51
C GLU A 519 -22.94 16.98 -36.74
N LEU A 520 -23.33 18.03 -37.46
CA LEU A 520 -23.93 19.22 -36.88
C LEU A 520 -25.27 18.94 -36.18
N LEU A 521 -26.14 18.12 -36.78
CA LEU A 521 -27.41 17.70 -36.17
C LEU A 521 -27.19 16.77 -34.97
N THR A 522 -26.24 15.84 -35.06
CA THR A 522 -25.87 14.94 -33.96
C THR A 522 -25.30 15.73 -32.79
N ASN A 523 -24.39 16.68 -33.03
CA ASN A 523 -23.84 17.55 -31.98
C ASN A 523 -24.95 18.37 -31.31
N LEU A 524 -25.90 18.92 -32.09
CA LEU A 524 -27.05 19.62 -31.53
C LEU A 524 -27.88 18.71 -30.61
N ALA A 525 -28.14 17.47 -31.02
CA ALA A 525 -28.95 16.51 -30.25
C ALA A 525 -28.24 15.97 -29.00
N GLU A 526 -26.95 15.62 -29.11
CA GLU A 526 -26.21 14.93 -28.06
C GLU A 526 -25.56 15.89 -27.06
N ARG A 527 -25.14 17.08 -27.49
CA ARG A 527 -24.37 18.02 -26.65
C ARG A 527 -25.15 19.27 -26.29
N TYR A 528 -25.81 19.90 -27.26
CA TYR A 528 -26.42 21.21 -27.02
C TYR A 528 -27.83 21.12 -26.42
N LEU A 529 -28.67 20.20 -26.91
CA LEU A 529 -30.02 19.98 -26.39
C LEU A 529 -30.04 19.68 -24.87
N PRO A 530 -29.14 18.85 -24.29
CA PRO A 530 -29.03 18.69 -22.83
C PRO A 530 -28.73 19.99 -22.07
N ARG A 531 -27.92 20.89 -22.65
CA ARG A 531 -27.64 22.21 -22.05
C ARG A 531 -28.92 23.06 -22.01
N ILE A 532 -29.69 23.09 -23.10
CA ILE A 532 -30.98 23.81 -23.16
C ILE A 532 -31.93 23.29 -22.07
N LYS A 533 -32.00 21.96 -21.86
CA LYS A 533 -32.83 21.37 -20.81
C LYS A 533 -32.39 21.79 -19.40
N THR A 534 -31.08 21.85 -19.16
CA THR A 534 -30.53 22.19 -17.84
C THR A 534 -30.90 23.60 -17.40
N VAL A 535 -30.92 24.57 -18.33
CA VAL A 535 -31.24 25.97 -18.02
C VAL A 535 -32.74 26.27 -17.99
N THR A 536 -33.58 25.37 -18.49
CA THR A 536 -35.02 25.61 -18.67
C THR A 536 -35.81 25.14 -17.44
N PRO A 537 -36.53 26.03 -16.72
CA PRO A 537 -37.29 25.66 -15.53
C PRO A 537 -38.52 24.78 -15.83
N GLU A 538 -39.04 24.09 -14.80
CA GLU A 538 -40.33 23.38 -14.89
C GLU A 538 -41.47 24.35 -15.23
N GLY A 539 -42.29 23.99 -16.22
CA GLY A 539 -43.36 24.84 -16.76
C GLY A 539 -43.00 25.57 -18.06
N HIS A 540 -41.72 25.57 -18.45
CA HIS A 540 -41.22 25.97 -19.77
C HIS A 540 -40.86 24.72 -20.60
N GLY A 541 -40.55 24.87 -21.89
CA GLY A 541 -40.01 23.75 -22.69
C GLY A 541 -40.93 23.13 -23.75
N SER A 542 -42.09 23.71 -24.07
CA SER A 542 -42.82 23.33 -25.29
C SER A 542 -41.94 23.46 -26.56
N PRO A 543 -41.12 24.51 -26.72
CA PRO A 543 -40.15 24.58 -27.82
C PRO A 543 -39.09 23.46 -27.77
N ILE A 544 -38.68 23.00 -26.58
CA ILE A 544 -37.70 21.93 -26.43
C ILE A 544 -38.27 20.62 -26.95
N GLN A 545 -39.48 20.24 -26.54
CA GLN A 545 -40.12 19.02 -27.02
C GLN A 545 -40.29 19.00 -28.54
N ARG A 546 -40.64 20.14 -29.15
CA ARG A 546 -40.69 20.27 -30.61
C ARG A 546 -39.32 20.07 -31.26
N LEU A 547 -38.27 20.61 -30.65
CA LEU A 547 -36.90 20.50 -31.15
C LEU A 547 -36.40 19.05 -31.07
N GLU A 548 -36.70 18.35 -29.99
CA GLU A 548 -36.40 16.92 -29.82
C GLU A 548 -37.05 16.08 -30.91
N LEU A 549 -38.37 16.23 -31.08
CA LEU A 549 -39.11 15.50 -32.10
C LEU A 549 -38.58 15.81 -33.52
N LEU A 550 -38.22 17.06 -33.77
CA LEU A 550 -37.65 17.47 -35.05
C LEU A 550 -36.28 16.83 -35.28
N LEU A 551 -35.40 16.82 -34.28
CA LEU A 551 -34.08 16.20 -34.38
C LEU A 551 -34.18 14.69 -34.55
N GLU A 552 -35.02 14.03 -33.76
CA GLU A 552 -35.27 12.59 -33.89
C GLU A 552 -35.79 12.25 -35.28
N LYS A 553 -36.74 13.01 -35.82
CA LYS A 553 -37.28 12.80 -37.17
C LYS A 553 -36.20 12.93 -38.24
N ASN A 554 -35.34 13.94 -38.15
CA ASN A 554 -34.30 14.18 -39.17
C ASN A 554 -33.10 13.22 -39.05
N LEU A 555 -32.81 12.70 -37.85
CA LEU A 555 -31.73 11.73 -37.62
C LEU A 555 -32.19 10.27 -37.87
N LYS A 556 -33.44 9.91 -37.54
CA LYS A 556 -34.02 8.57 -37.80
C LYS A 556 -34.51 8.39 -39.23
N GLY A 557 -34.75 9.47 -39.96
CA GLY A 557 -35.15 9.45 -41.38
C GLY A 557 -33.98 9.23 -42.35
N GLN A 558 -32.80 8.87 -41.84
CA GLN A 558 -31.61 8.46 -42.58
C GLN A 558 -31.72 7.03 -43.10
#